data_AF-B4FL51-F1
#
_entry.id   AF-B4FL51-F1
#
_cell.length_a   1.000
_cell.length_b   1.000
_cell.length_c   1.000
_cell.angle_alpha   90.00
_cell.angle_beta   90.00
_cell.angle_gamma   90.00
#
_symmetry.space_group_name_H-M   'P 1'
#
loop_
_entity.id
_entity.type
_entity.pdbx_description
1 polymer ?
#
loop_
_entity_poly.entity_id
_entity_poly.type
_entity_poly.pdbx_seq_one_letter_code
_entity_poly.pdbx_strand_id
1 'polypeptide(L)'
;MATAPRWSHPVPPPGFAAAPRIITVALLAVSALLSRSPVPTVAAELVKLTLLANAREKGAVCLDGSPPAYQLRRGFGSGSRSWLVNLEGGAWCNTTEDCSSRRLTDLGCRLVPKM
;
A
#
# COMPACT_ATOMS: atom_id res chain seq x y z
N MET A 1 32.12 -19.90 -47.12
CA MET A 1 30.87 -19.34 -47.69
C MET A 1 29.79 -20.38 -47.55
N ALA A 2 28.94 -20.26 -46.53
CA ALA A 2 27.80 -21.14 -46.31
C ALA A 2 26.52 -20.32 -46.56
N THR A 3 25.78 -20.68 -47.60
CA THR A 3 24.48 -20.10 -47.93
C THR A 3 23.42 -20.61 -46.96
N ALA A 4 22.76 -19.70 -46.24
CA ALA A 4 21.65 -20.02 -45.34
C ALA A 4 20.38 -20.45 -46.12
N PRO A 5 19.58 -21.40 -45.60
CA PRO A 5 18.35 -21.85 -46.26
C PRO A 5 17.22 -20.82 -46.10
N ARG A 6 16.51 -20.58 -47.20
CA ARG A 6 15.33 -19.71 -47.31
C ARG A 6 14.12 -20.39 -46.66
N TRP A 7 13.64 -19.85 -45.56
CA TRP A 7 12.38 -20.27 -44.93
C TRP A 7 11.18 -19.78 -45.74
N SER A 8 10.30 -20.69 -46.15
CA SER A 8 9.02 -20.39 -46.78
C SER A 8 7.95 -20.17 -45.70
N HIS A 9 7.33 -18.99 -45.69
CA HIS A 9 6.23 -18.68 -44.77
C HIS A 9 4.93 -19.37 -45.20
N PRO A 10 4.09 -19.84 -44.24
CA PRO A 10 2.79 -20.40 -44.55
C PRO A 10 1.82 -19.31 -45.04
N VAL A 11 1.05 -19.62 -46.08
CA VAL A 11 -0.05 -18.79 -46.57
C VAL A 11 -1.31 -19.09 -45.74
N PRO A 12 -2.02 -18.09 -45.19
CA PRO A 12 -3.25 -18.33 -44.43
C PRO A 12 -4.44 -18.68 -45.37
N PRO A 13 -5.38 -19.55 -44.92
CA PRO A 13 -6.52 -19.97 -45.72
C PRO A 13 -7.59 -18.86 -45.87
N PRO A 14 -8.36 -18.83 -46.97
CA PRO A 14 -9.45 -17.89 -47.16
C PRO A 14 -10.70 -18.41 -46.45
N GLY A 15 -11.30 -17.64 -45.53
CA GLY A 15 -12.59 -18.05 -44.96
C GLY A 15 -13.04 -17.46 -43.63
N PHE A 16 -12.26 -16.60 -42.98
CA PHE A 16 -12.74 -15.94 -41.75
C PHE A 16 -13.67 -14.78 -42.11
N ALA A 17 -14.96 -15.09 -42.25
CA ALA A 17 -16.03 -14.10 -42.28
C ALA A 17 -15.89 -13.21 -41.05
N ALA A 18 -15.60 -11.92 -41.28
CA ALA A 18 -15.55 -10.93 -40.23
C ALA A 18 -16.94 -10.83 -39.60
N ALA A 19 -17.13 -11.44 -38.42
CA ALA A 19 -18.29 -11.16 -37.58
C ALA A 19 -18.48 -9.63 -37.51
N PRO A 20 -19.71 -9.12 -37.59
CA PRO A 20 -19.95 -7.69 -37.71
C PRO A 20 -19.36 -7.00 -36.48
N ARG A 21 -18.22 -6.32 -36.68
CA ARG A 21 -17.44 -5.66 -35.61
C ARG A 21 -18.31 -4.72 -34.77
N ILE A 22 -19.41 -4.24 -35.33
CA ILE A 22 -20.40 -3.38 -34.69
C ILE A 22 -21.10 -4.09 -33.52
N ILE A 23 -21.48 -5.36 -33.65
CA ILE A 23 -22.19 -6.09 -32.58
C ILE A 23 -21.24 -6.33 -31.40
N THR A 24 -19.99 -6.69 -31.68
CA THR A 24 -18.96 -6.88 -30.65
C THR A 24 -18.61 -5.57 -29.95
N VAL A 25 -18.49 -4.46 -30.69
CA VAL A 25 -18.26 -3.13 -30.11
C VAL A 25 -19.46 -2.68 -29.25
N ALA A 26 -20.69 -2.91 -29.71
CA ALA A 26 -21.90 -2.58 -28.96
C ALA A 26 -22.00 -3.40 -27.65
N LEU A 27 -21.71 -4.69 -27.68
CA LEU A 27 -21.70 -5.55 -26.49
C LEU A 27 -20.62 -5.14 -25.48
N LEU A 28 -19.42 -4.77 -25.95
CA LEU A 28 -18.34 -4.26 -25.09
C LEU A 28 -18.71 -2.90 -24.46
N ALA A 29 -19.36 -2.01 -25.21
CA ALA A 29 -19.84 -0.74 -24.69
C ALA A 29 -20.95 -0.92 -23.64
N VAL A 30 -21.91 -1.81 -23.90
CA VAL A 30 -23.02 -2.11 -22.98
C VAL A 30 -22.51 -2.77 -21.70
N SER A 31 -21.57 -3.71 -21.79
CA SER A 31 -20.96 -4.35 -20.61
C SER A 31 -20.13 -3.37 -19.77
N ALA A 32 -19.43 -2.41 -20.40
CA ALA A 32 -18.73 -1.33 -19.68
C ALA A 32 -19.68 -0.37 -18.96
N LEU A 33 -20.84 -0.07 -19.56
CA LEU A 33 -21.89 0.76 -18.95
C LEU A 33 -22.57 0.05 -17.76
N LEU A 34 -22.83 -1.26 -17.88
CA LEU A 34 -23.43 -2.08 -16.83
C LEU A 34 -22.46 -2.37 -15.66
N SER A 35 -21.15 -2.39 -15.92
CA SER A 35 -20.13 -2.68 -14.91
C SER A 35 -19.68 -1.46 -14.11
N ARG A 36 -20.23 -0.27 -14.39
CA ARG A 36 -19.84 0.97 -13.71
C ARG A 36 -20.51 1.06 -12.34
N SER A 37 -20.11 0.16 -11.44
CA SER A 37 -20.43 0.29 -10.03
C SER A 37 -19.72 1.54 -9.50
N PRO A 38 -20.42 2.50 -8.87
CA PRO A 38 -19.75 3.57 -8.15
C PRO A 38 -18.95 2.92 -7.02
N VAL A 39 -17.62 2.82 -7.18
CA VAL A 39 -16.72 2.44 -6.10
C VAL A 39 -16.92 3.49 -5.01
N PRO A 40 -17.40 3.14 -3.80
CA PRO A 40 -17.39 4.09 -2.71
C PRO A 40 -15.93 4.45 -2.46
N THR A 41 -15.56 5.68 -2.80
CA THR A 41 -14.31 6.29 -2.34
C THR A 41 -14.44 6.46 -0.85
N VAL A 42 -14.05 5.44 -0.09
CA VAL A 42 -13.85 5.56 1.35
C VAL A 42 -12.74 6.60 1.49
N ALA A 43 -13.11 7.84 1.82
CA ALA A 43 -12.15 8.85 2.16
C ALA A 43 -11.26 8.25 3.24
N ALA A 44 -9.96 8.11 2.96
CA ALA A 44 -9.01 7.64 3.94
C ALA A 44 -9.08 8.60 5.12
N GLU A 45 -9.73 8.19 6.20
CA GLU A 45 -9.79 8.96 7.43
C GLU A 45 -8.38 8.98 8.02
N LEU A 46 -7.66 10.07 7.74
CA LEU A 46 -6.35 10.32 8.30
C LEU A 46 -6.47 10.40 9.82
N VAL A 47 -5.88 9.42 10.50
CA VAL A 47 -5.90 9.35 11.97
C VAL A 47 -4.82 10.26 12.51
N LYS A 48 -5.22 11.22 13.34
CA LYS A 48 -4.28 12.13 13.99
C LYS A 48 -3.31 11.36 14.88
N LEU A 49 -2.03 11.64 14.70
CA LEU A 49 -0.96 11.16 15.55
C LEU A 49 -0.97 11.91 16.89
N THR A 50 -0.86 11.17 17.98
CA THR A 50 -0.89 11.67 19.36
C THR A 50 0.42 11.34 20.06
N LEU A 51 1.16 12.36 20.51
CA LEU A 51 2.35 12.18 21.33
C LEU A 51 1.97 11.66 22.72
N LEU A 52 2.77 10.76 23.27
CA LEU A 52 2.56 10.25 24.62
C LEU A 52 2.78 11.37 25.64
N ALA A 53 1.75 11.70 26.42
CA ALA A 53 1.85 12.70 27.47
C ALA A 53 2.81 12.25 28.58
N ASN A 54 3.62 13.18 29.08
CA ASN A 54 4.56 12.97 30.19
C ASN A 54 5.56 11.84 29.93
N ALA A 55 5.89 11.57 28.65
CA ALA A 55 6.71 10.42 28.28
C ALA A 55 8.13 10.49 28.88
N ARG A 56 8.77 11.67 28.84
CA ARG A 56 10.09 11.91 29.43
C ARG A 56 10.09 11.70 30.95
N GLU A 57 9.08 12.21 31.65
CA GLU A 57 8.93 12.07 33.11
C GLU A 57 8.79 10.60 33.51
N LYS A 58 8.14 9.80 32.67
CA LYS A 58 7.94 8.35 32.87
C LYS A 58 9.08 7.49 32.31
N GLY A 59 10.10 8.09 31.68
CA GLY A 59 11.19 7.37 31.03
C GLY A 59 10.82 6.63 29.74
N ALA A 60 9.61 6.86 29.20
CA ALA A 60 9.17 6.27 27.93
C ALA A 60 9.63 7.15 26.77
N VAL A 61 10.82 6.90 26.24
CA VAL A 61 11.40 7.66 25.13
C VAL A 61 11.84 6.74 24.00
N CYS A 62 11.88 7.28 22.79
CA CYS A 62 12.51 6.60 21.66
C CYS A 62 14.04 6.61 21.75
N LEU A 63 14.71 5.91 20.82
CA LEU A 63 16.18 5.85 20.74
C LEU A 63 16.83 7.23 20.65
N ASP A 64 16.14 8.22 20.05
CA ASP A 64 16.64 9.59 19.95
C ASP A 64 16.38 10.47 21.18
N GLY A 65 15.58 9.98 22.14
CA GLY A 65 15.16 10.70 23.34
C GLY A 65 13.86 11.50 23.17
N SER A 66 13.20 11.45 22.01
CA SER A 66 11.89 12.06 21.80
C SER A 66 10.75 11.27 22.46
N PRO A 67 9.57 11.89 22.68
CA PRO A 67 8.37 11.17 23.07
C PRO A 67 7.87 10.25 21.94
N PRO A 68 7.49 9.00 22.25
CA PRO A 68 6.80 8.14 21.29
C PRO A 68 5.39 8.67 20.98
N ALA A 69 4.77 8.14 19.93
CA ALA A 69 3.43 8.53 19.51
C ALA A 69 2.57 7.33 19.11
N TYR A 70 1.26 7.53 19.06
CA TYR A 70 0.29 6.53 18.59
C TYR A 70 -0.82 7.17 17.77
N GLN A 71 -1.49 6.35 16.97
CA GLN A 71 -2.72 6.70 16.27
C GLN A 71 -3.87 5.91 16.90
N LEU A 72 -4.99 6.59 17.17
CA LEU A 72 -6.17 5.97 17.77
C LEU A 72 -7.41 6.29 16.96
N ARG A 73 -8.01 5.25 16.37
CA ARG A 73 -9.40 5.29 15.88
C ARG A 73 -10.29 4.61 16.90
N ARG A 74 -11.31 5.32 17.39
CA ARG A 74 -12.27 4.73 18.33
C ARG A 74 -13.21 3.78 17.60
N GLY A 75 -13.37 2.59 18.14
CA GLY A 75 -14.38 1.64 17.67
C GLY A 75 -15.79 2.19 17.86
N PHE A 76 -16.73 1.72 17.04
CA PHE A 76 -18.14 2.07 17.09
C PHE A 76 -19.01 0.80 17.12
N GLY A 77 -20.28 0.93 17.51
CA GLY A 77 -21.21 -0.20 17.61
C GLY A 77 -20.66 -1.32 18.51
N SER A 78 -20.66 -2.55 17.99
CA SER A 78 -20.13 -3.73 18.68
C SER A 78 -18.63 -3.68 18.96
N GLY A 79 -17.87 -2.85 18.22
CA GLY A 79 -16.43 -2.68 18.41
C GLY A 79 -16.03 -1.62 19.43
N SER A 80 -16.99 -0.92 20.06
CA SER A 80 -16.71 0.21 20.98
C SER A 80 -15.91 -0.15 22.23
N ARG A 81 -15.91 -1.44 22.63
CA ARG A 81 -15.18 -1.97 23.80
C ARG A 81 -14.06 -2.95 23.42
N SER A 82 -13.77 -3.08 22.13
CA SER A 82 -12.74 -3.98 21.61
C SER A 82 -11.52 -3.17 21.22
N TRP A 83 -10.33 -3.69 21.52
CA TRP A 83 -9.06 -3.03 21.22
C TRP A 83 -8.26 -3.85 20.22
N LEU A 84 -7.77 -3.18 19.18
CA LEU A 84 -6.74 -3.72 18.29
C LEU A 84 -5.50 -2.85 18.45
N VAL A 85 -4.40 -3.48 18.87
CA VAL A 85 -3.11 -2.82 19.06
C VAL A 85 -2.16 -3.32 17.99
N ASN A 86 -1.72 -2.43 17.12
CA ASN A 86 -0.70 -2.72 16.12
C ASN A 86 0.64 -2.13 16.57
N LEU A 87 1.68 -2.97 16.60
CA LEU A 87 3.04 -2.55 16.89
C LEU A 87 3.84 -2.59 15.59
N GLU A 88 4.34 -1.43 15.17
CA GLU A 88 5.15 -1.35 13.95
C GLU A 88 6.47 -2.12 14.13
N GLY A 89 6.85 -2.85 13.08
CA GLY A 89 8.13 -3.58 13.04
C GLY A 89 9.30 -2.69 12.63
N GLY A 90 10.34 -3.30 12.05
CA GLY A 90 11.50 -2.58 11.52
C GLY A 90 12.86 -3.06 12.03
N ALA A 91 12.97 -4.33 12.42
CA ALA A 91 14.18 -4.92 13.02
C ALA A 91 14.62 -4.22 14.32
N TRP A 92 15.80 -4.59 14.83
CA TRP A 92 16.38 -4.09 16.07
C TRP A 92 17.88 -3.80 15.90
N CYS A 93 18.49 -3.14 16.90
CA CYS A 93 19.93 -2.92 17.01
C CYS A 93 20.46 -3.63 18.26
N ASN A 94 21.71 -4.11 18.23
CA ASN A 94 22.28 -4.93 19.32
C ASN A 94 23.49 -4.33 20.02
N THR A 95 24.21 -3.39 19.39
CA THR A 95 25.40 -2.75 19.96
C THR A 95 25.19 -1.24 20.09
N THR A 96 25.97 -0.60 20.97
CA THR A 96 25.92 0.86 21.14
C THR A 96 26.17 1.59 19.83
N GLU A 97 27.13 1.13 19.03
CA GLU A 97 27.49 1.71 17.74
C GLU A 97 26.34 1.58 16.73
N ASP A 98 25.74 0.40 16.61
CA ASP A 98 24.61 0.15 15.70
C ASP A 98 23.39 0.97 16.13
N CYS A 99 23.02 0.93 17.42
CA CYS A 99 21.91 1.72 17.94
C CYS A 99 22.13 3.23 17.79
N SER A 100 23.37 3.71 17.98
CA SER A 100 23.71 5.12 17.76
C SER A 100 23.57 5.50 16.28
N SER A 101 23.95 4.62 15.36
CA SER A 101 23.76 4.85 13.92
C SER A 101 22.27 4.89 13.54
N ARG A 102 21.47 4.01 14.14
CA ARG A 102 20.03 3.87 13.87
C ARG A 102 19.17 4.95 14.54
N ARG A 103 19.65 5.54 15.65
CA ARG A 103 18.97 6.57 16.44
C ARG A 103 18.35 7.69 15.60
N LEU A 104 19.02 8.07 14.53
CA LEU A 104 18.65 9.23 13.72
C LEU A 104 17.84 8.87 12.46
N THR A 105 17.49 7.60 12.28
CA THR A 105 16.63 7.11 11.21
C THR A 105 15.15 7.29 11.56
N ASP A 106 14.28 7.02 10.59
CA ASP A 106 12.82 7.02 10.81
C ASP A 106 12.38 6.06 11.93
N LEU A 107 13.15 4.99 12.18
CA LEU A 107 12.87 4.00 13.21
C LEU A 107 13.53 4.33 14.57
N GLY A 108 14.30 5.41 14.65
CA GLY A 108 14.87 5.94 15.90
C GLY A 108 14.02 7.03 16.57
N CYS A 109 12.90 7.39 15.92
CA CYS A 109 11.89 8.42 16.23
C CYS A 109 12.35 9.88 16.24
N ARG A 110 12.89 10.41 15.14
CA ARG A 110 13.36 11.80 15.03
C ARG A 110 12.24 12.89 15.06
N LEU A 111 11.40 12.95 16.09
CA LEU A 111 10.34 13.95 16.34
C LEU A 111 9.09 13.85 15.43
N VAL A 112 8.60 12.63 15.23
CA VAL A 112 7.26 12.24 14.78
C VAL A 112 6.29 13.38 14.40
N PRO A 113 5.98 13.57 13.09
CA PRO A 113 4.74 13.01 12.54
C PRO A 113 4.95 12.31 11.18
N LYS A 114 4.36 11.12 10.99
CA LYS A 114 4.25 10.49 9.67
C LYS A 114 2.80 10.18 9.28
N MET A 115 2.48 10.50 8.02
CA MET A 115 1.34 10.08 7.19
C MET A 115 1.86 9.15 6.10
#